data_AF-A0A200JCJ6-F1
#
_entry.id   AF-A0A200JCJ6-F1
#
_cell.length_a   1.000
_cell.length_b   1.000
_cell.length_c   1.000
_cell.angle_alpha   90.00
_cell.angle_beta   90.00
_cell.angle_gamma   90.00
#
_symmetry.space_group_name_H-M   'P 1'
#
loop_
_entity.id
_entity.type
_entity.pdbx_description
1 polymer ?
#
loop_
_entity_poly.entity_id
_entity_poly.type
_entity_poly.pdbx_seq_one_letter_code
_entity_poly.pdbx_strand_id
1 'polypeptide(L)'
;MDISIIDATKVTTKNGLVIGQESAPIKMVEFMNVRCPYCKKWFEDSFDLLEKYVKEGKVQRIIKLFDKEKETLQPGNVMHHHIDYDLPERGLLSLKQMYDTQDQWGHLSLADVAVFAQDNLQLAEKKNPAMIDTVIAEANAANIKFVPTIVIGEHIFDESVTTEELISYIEGK
;
A
#
# COMPACT_ATOMS: atom_id res chain seq x y z
N MET A 1 10.52 3.67 13.26
CA MET A 1 11.38 3.27 12.11
C MET A 1 12.62 4.16 12.09
N ASP A 2 13.83 3.68 11.76
CA ASP A 2 14.94 4.59 11.46
C ASP A 2 14.78 5.05 10.01
N ILE A 3 14.22 6.25 9.81
CA ILE A 3 13.98 6.80 8.48
C ILE A 3 15.24 7.39 7.85
N SER A 4 16.30 7.63 8.64
CA SER A 4 17.53 8.28 8.17
C SER A 4 18.32 7.43 7.18
N ILE A 5 18.07 6.13 7.16
CA ILE A 5 18.70 5.17 6.25
C ILE A 5 17.95 5.01 4.92
N ILE A 6 16.72 5.55 4.82
CA ILE A 6 15.89 5.43 3.61
C ILE A 6 16.35 6.48 2.59
N ASP A 7 16.62 6.04 1.36
CA ASP A 7 16.94 6.93 0.24
C ASP A 7 15.67 7.22 -0.57
N ALA A 8 14.94 8.27 -0.18
CA ALA A 8 13.73 8.71 -0.89
C ALA A 8 13.97 9.05 -2.36
N THR A 9 15.20 9.36 -2.78
CA THR A 9 15.52 9.65 -4.19
C THR A 9 15.42 8.42 -5.09
N LYS A 10 15.38 7.22 -4.50
CA LYS A 10 15.18 5.95 -5.21
C LYS A 10 13.73 5.51 -5.26
N VAL A 11 12.85 6.18 -4.52
CA VAL A 11 11.40 5.93 -4.56
C VAL A 11 10.82 6.60 -5.81
N THR A 12 10.02 5.85 -6.55
CA THR A 12 9.44 6.29 -7.82
C THR A 12 7.93 6.36 -7.75
N THR A 13 7.36 7.27 -8.53
CA THR A 13 5.91 7.42 -8.70
C THR A 13 5.35 6.51 -9.80
N LYS A 14 6.14 5.52 -10.24
CA LYS A 14 5.77 4.49 -11.22
C LYS A 14 5.59 3.17 -10.51
N ASN A 15 4.80 2.27 -11.10
CA ASN A 15 4.60 0.89 -10.63
C ASN A 15 3.90 0.80 -9.25
N GLY A 16 2.81 0.06 -9.20
CA GLY A 16 1.91 -0.01 -8.06
C GLY A 16 0.47 0.30 -8.48
N LEU A 17 -0.43 0.23 -7.52
CA LEU A 17 -1.84 0.59 -7.71
C LEU A 17 -1.98 2.11 -7.64
N VAL A 18 -2.34 2.72 -8.77
CA VAL A 18 -2.38 4.18 -8.92
C VAL A 18 -3.80 4.69 -8.72
N ILE A 19 -4.03 5.48 -7.66
CA ILE A 19 -5.34 6.07 -7.32
C ILE A 19 -5.27 7.59 -7.47
N GLY A 20 -6.18 8.15 -8.26
CA GLY A 20 -6.25 9.58 -8.54
C GLY A 20 -5.54 10.02 -9.82
N GLN A 21 -5.63 11.32 -10.10
CA GLN A 21 -5.25 11.90 -11.39
C GLN A 21 -3.73 11.97 -11.58
N GLU A 22 -3.25 11.66 -12.79
CA GLU A 22 -1.83 11.81 -13.14
C GLU A 22 -1.34 13.27 -13.02
N SER A 23 -2.23 14.24 -13.22
CA SER A 23 -1.94 15.67 -13.05
C SER A 23 -1.89 16.15 -11.59
N ALA A 24 -2.24 15.30 -10.60
CA ALA A 24 -2.24 15.71 -9.20
C ALA A 24 -0.82 16.12 -8.76
N PRO A 25 -0.65 17.31 -8.14
CA PRO A 25 0.67 17.85 -7.82
C PRO A 25 1.40 17.05 -6.74
N ILE A 26 0.67 16.44 -5.81
CA ILE A 26 1.24 15.63 -4.74
C ILE A 26 1.20 14.16 -5.14
N LYS A 27 2.37 13.52 -5.12
CA LYS A 27 2.52 12.08 -5.31
C LYS A 27 2.84 11.44 -3.97
N MET A 28 1.95 10.58 -3.51
CA MET A 28 2.11 9.82 -2.27
C MET A 28 2.44 8.38 -2.62
N VAL A 29 3.61 7.91 -2.22
CA VAL A 29 4.02 6.52 -2.43
C VAL A 29 3.87 5.75 -1.12
N GLU A 30 3.17 4.62 -1.15
CA GLU A 30 2.85 3.82 0.04
C GLU A 30 3.37 2.39 -0.13
N PHE A 31 4.43 2.01 0.59
CA PHE A 31 4.88 0.62 0.66
C PHE A 31 4.09 -0.12 1.73
N MET A 32 3.26 -1.07 1.30
CA MET A 32 2.23 -1.68 2.11
C MET A 32 2.31 -3.19 2.06
N ASN A 33 1.94 -3.86 3.16
CA ASN A 33 1.59 -5.27 3.14
C ASN A 33 0.21 -5.44 3.78
N VAL A 34 -0.73 -6.06 3.06
CA VAL A 34 -2.14 -6.11 3.49
C VAL A 34 -2.40 -7.00 4.71
N ARG A 35 -1.42 -7.78 5.16
CA ARG A 35 -1.50 -8.49 6.45
C ARG A 35 -1.04 -7.63 7.62
N CYS A 36 -0.15 -6.67 7.37
CA CYS A 36 0.46 -5.89 8.44
C CYS A 36 -0.61 -5.07 9.19
N PRO A 37 -0.70 -5.19 10.53
CA PRO A 37 -1.68 -4.46 11.31
C PRO A 37 -1.40 -2.95 11.35
N TYR A 38 -0.12 -2.55 11.26
CA TYR A 38 0.25 -1.14 11.15
C TYR A 38 -0.15 -0.55 9.80
N CYS A 39 -0.04 -1.34 8.73
CA CYS A 39 -0.55 -0.95 7.42
C CYS A 39 -2.08 -0.81 7.43
N LYS A 40 -2.79 -1.71 8.12
CA LYS A 40 -4.24 -1.60 8.33
C LYS A 40 -4.60 -0.30 9.03
N LYS A 41 -3.95 -0.01 10.17
CA LYS A 41 -4.13 1.24 10.92
C LYS A 41 -3.95 2.47 10.03
N TRP A 42 -2.82 2.56 9.32
CA TRP A 42 -2.58 3.67 8.38
C TRP A 42 -3.70 3.78 7.34
N PHE A 43 -4.08 2.66 6.72
CA PHE A 43 -5.08 2.66 5.67
C PHE A 43 -6.44 3.13 6.18
N GLU A 44 -6.90 2.63 7.33
CA GLU A 44 -8.19 2.99 7.94
C GLU A 44 -8.21 4.45 8.42
N ASP A 45 -7.19 4.90 9.15
CA ASP A 45 -7.15 6.24 9.72
C ASP A 45 -7.03 7.33 8.66
N SER A 46 -6.35 7.04 7.53
CA SER A 46 -6.14 8.00 6.45
C SER A 46 -7.18 7.92 5.33
N PHE A 47 -8.03 6.87 5.30
CA PHE A 47 -8.88 6.54 4.14
C PHE A 47 -9.72 7.73 3.65
N ASP A 48 -10.59 8.25 4.53
CA ASP A 48 -11.56 9.30 4.18
C ASP A 48 -10.86 10.62 3.78
N LEU A 49 -9.76 10.94 4.47
CA LEU A 49 -8.96 12.12 4.17
C LEU A 49 -8.35 12.00 2.77
N LEU A 50 -7.69 10.88 2.49
CA LEU A 50 -7.03 10.64 1.21
C LEU A 50 -8.02 10.53 0.06
N GLU A 51 -9.19 9.90 0.26
CA GLU A 51 -10.27 9.90 -0.74
C GLU A 51 -10.70 11.32 -1.12
N LYS A 52 -10.85 12.21 -0.13
CA LYS A 52 -11.17 13.62 -0.38
C LYS A 52 -10.08 14.31 -1.21
N TYR A 53 -8.81 14.21 -0.82
CA TYR A 53 -7.71 14.85 -1.56
C TYR A 53 -7.50 14.27 -2.96
N VAL A 54 -7.74 12.96 -3.14
CA VAL A 54 -7.76 12.30 -4.45
C VAL A 54 -8.87 12.86 -5.32
N LYS A 55 -10.10 12.95 -4.78
CA LYS A 55 -11.27 13.49 -5.50
C LYS A 55 -11.10 14.95 -5.89
N GLU A 56 -10.43 15.73 -5.04
CA GLU A 56 -10.06 17.13 -5.32
C GLU A 56 -8.92 17.26 -6.35
N GLY A 57 -8.31 16.15 -6.79
CA GLY A 57 -7.19 16.16 -7.73
C GLY A 57 -5.87 16.65 -7.14
N LYS A 58 -5.77 16.72 -5.80
CA LYS A 58 -4.58 17.22 -5.10
C LYS A 58 -3.52 16.13 -4.89
N VAL A 59 -3.97 14.92 -4.58
CA VAL A 59 -3.11 13.76 -4.30
C VAL A 59 -3.34 12.67 -5.34
N GLN A 60 -2.26 12.09 -5.83
CA GLN A 60 -2.27 10.77 -6.46
C GLN A 60 -1.52 9.80 -5.54
N ARG A 61 -2.16 8.68 -5.21
CA ARG A 61 -1.57 7.61 -4.41
C ARG A 61 -0.96 6.57 -5.34
N ILE A 62 0.21 6.07 -4.99
CA ILE A 62 0.91 4.97 -5.66
C ILE A 62 1.17 3.91 -4.59
N ILE A 63 0.22 2.97 -4.48
CA ILE A 63 0.26 1.93 -3.46
C ILE A 63 1.10 0.76 -3.98
N LYS A 64 2.23 0.53 -3.35
CA LYS A 64 3.21 -0.51 -3.67
C LYS A 64 3.01 -1.68 -2.72
N LEU A 65 2.41 -2.75 -3.23
CA LEU A 65 2.19 -3.99 -2.47
C LEU A 65 3.51 -4.75 -2.36
N PHE A 66 4.11 -4.65 -1.18
CA PHE A 66 5.44 -5.15 -0.89
C PHE A 66 5.34 -6.54 -0.25
N ASP A 67 5.62 -7.56 -1.05
CA ASP A 67 5.75 -8.94 -0.57
C ASP A 67 6.91 -9.03 0.43
N LYS A 68 6.66 -9.68 1.57
CA LYS A 68 7.61 -9.77 2.69
C LYS A 68 8.01 -11.22 2.95
N GLU A 69 9.30 -11.41 3.28
CA GLU A 69 9.86 -12.70 3.68
C GLU A 69 9.39 -13.15 5.07
N LYS A 70 9.11 -12.20 5.97
CA LYS A 70 8.67 -12.50 7.34
C LYS A 70 7.42 -13.37 7.30
N GLU A 71 7.50 -14.57 7.86
CA GLU A 71 6.45 -15.59 7.84
C GLU A 71 5.06 -15.04 8.18
N THR A 72 4.97 -14.22 9.23
CA THR A 72 3.70 -13.63 9.65
C THR A 72 3.04 -12.79 8.57
N LEU A 73 3.80 -12.18 7.65
CA LEU A 73 3.34 -11.29 6.58
C LEU A 73 3.13 -12.01 5.23
N GLN A 74 3.59 -13.25 5.07
CA GLN A 74 3.42 -14.03 3.84
C GLN A 74 1.95 -14.24 3.41
N PRO A 75 0.97 -14.37 4.33
CA PRO A 75 -0.45 -14.33 3.96
C PRO A 75 -0.84 -13.07 3.18
N GLY A 76 -0.21 -11.92 3.50
CA GLY A 76 -0.42 -10.67 2.77
C GLY A 76 0.10 -10.74 1.34
N ASN A 77 1.21 -11.44 1.11
CA ASN A 77 1.75 -11.67 -0.24
C ASN A 77 0.73 -12.41 -1.11
N VAL A 78 0.09 -13.46 -0.57
CA VAL A 78 -0.97 -14.19 -1.28
C VAL A 78 -2.10 -13.23 -1.66
N MET A 79 -2.60 -12.43 -0.72
CA MET A 79 -3.65 -11.45 -1.00
C MET A 79 -3.24 -10.39 -2.05
N HIS A 80 -1.99 -9.93 -2.07
CA HIS A 80 -1.50 -9.00 -3.09
C HIS A 80 -1.66 -9.57 -4.51
N HIS A 81 -1.58 -10.89 -4.68
CA HIS A 81 -1.68 -11.55 -5.98
C HIS A 81 -3.12 -11.57 -6.53
N HIS A 82 -4.09 -11.03 -5.79
CA HIS A 82 -5.49 -10.87 -6.22
C HIS A 82 -5.86 -9.41 -6.57
N ILE A 83 -4.90 -8.48 -6.52
CA ILE A 83 -5.15 -7.06 -6.84
C ILE A 83 -5.14 -6.82 -8.34
N ASP A 84 -6.18 -6.15 -8.81
CA ASP A 84 -6.35 -5.77 -10.21
C ASP A 84 -5.78 -4.38 -10.50
N TYR A 85 -4.54 -4.34 -10.99
CA TYR A 85 -3.87 -3.09 -11.33
C TYR A 85 -4.46 -2.38 -12.55
N ASP A 86 -5.20 -3.09 -13.42
CA ASP A 86 -5.85 -2.51 -14.61
C ASP A 86 -7.12 -1.74 -14.26
N LEU A 87 -7.70 -2.01 -13.08
CA LEU A 87 -8.92 -1.39 -12.57
C LEU A 87 -8.66 -0.77 -11.19
N PRO A 88 -7.91 0.35 -11.12
CA PRO A 88 -7.34 0.86 -9.88
C PRO A 88 -8.37 1.12 -8.78
N GLU A 89 -9.52 1.71 -9.11
CA GLU A 89 -10.60 1.96 -8.16
C GLU A 89 -11.17 0.65 -7.57
N ARG A 90 -11.28 -0.40 -8.39
CA ARG A 90 -11.66 -1.73 -7.87
C ARG A 90 -10.56 -2.32 -7.01
N GLY A 91 -9.29 -2.17 -7.41
CA GLY A 91 -8.15 -2.59 -6.61
C GLY A 91 -8.14 -1.92 -5.22
N LEU A 92 -8.48 -0.63 -5.12
CA LEU A 92 -8.58 0.07 -3.84
C LEU A 92 -9.69 -0.50 -2.96
N LEU A 93 -10.86 -0.81 -3.56
CA LEU A 93 -11.95 -1.47 -2.85
C LEU A 93 -11.55 -2.88 -2.39
N SER A 94 -10.82 -3.64 -3.21
CA SER A 94 -10.25 -4.93 -2.81
C SER A 94 -9.28 -4.79 -1.64
N LEU A 95 -8.39 -3.80 -1.64
CA LEU A 95 -7.52 -3.52 -0.50
C LEU A 95 -8.31 -3.21 0.77
N LYS A 96 -9.37 -2.40 0.65
CA LYS A 96 -10.26 -2.11 1.76
C LYS A 96 -10.91 -3.39 2.31
N GLN A 97 -11.45 -4.24 1.44
CA GLN A 97 -12.02 -5.54 1.85
C GLN A 97 -10.99 -6.42 2.56
N MET A 98 -9.76 -6.51 2.03
CA MET A 98 -8.67 -7.28 2.64
C MET A 98 -8.36 -6.79 4.06
N TYR A 99 -8.30 -5.47 4.28
CA TYR A 99 -8.07 -4.88 5.60
C TYR A 99 -9.25 -5.08 6.55
N ASP A 100 -10.48 -4.87 6.07
CA ASP A 100 -11.71 -5.05 6.84
C ASP A 100 -11.82 -6.50 7.35
N THR A 101 -11.35 -7.49 6.57
CA THR A 101 -11.37 -8.91 6.94
C THR A 101 -10.02 -9.46 7.42
N GLN A 102 -9.02 -8.61 7.69
CA GLN A 102 -7.63 -9.02 7.97
C GLN A 102 -7.49 -10.11 9.04
N ASP A 103 -8.28 -10.04 10.11
CA ASP A 103 -8.23 -11.00 11.22
C ASP A 103 -8.86 -12.36 10.88
N GLN A 104 -9.70 -12.42 9.83
CA GLN A 104 -10.35 -13.66 9.39
C GLN A 104 -9.39 -14.54 8.58
N TRP A 105 -8.58 -13.92 7.71
CA TRP A 105 -7.68 -14.65 6.81
C TRP A 105 -6.21 -14.60 7.24
N GLY A 106 -5.79 -13.61 8.03
CA GLY A 106 -4.37 -13.35 8.35
C GLY A 106 -3.68 -14.39 9.24
N HIS A 107 -4.42 -15.41 9.70
CA HIS A 107 -3.94 -16.53 10.49
C HIS A 107 -4.11 -17.89 9.79
N LEU A 108 -4.66 -17.89 8.57
CA LEU A 108 -4.85 -19.10 7.78
C LEU A 108 -3.54 -19.56 7.13
N SER A 109 -3.51 -20.81 6.66
CA SER A 109 -2.42 -21.28 5.81
C SER A 109 -2.41 -20.52 4.48
N LEU A 110 -1.27 -20.46 3.78
CA LEU A 110 -1.19 -19.74 2.50
C LEU A 110 -2.18 -20.27 1.44
N ALA A 111 -2.44 -21.58 1.45
CA ALA A 111 -3.43 -22.19 0.57
C ALA A 111 -4.85 -21.73 0.92
N ASP A 112 -5.19 -21.72 2.21
CA ASP A 112 -6.50 -21.28 2.68
C ASP A 112 -6.71 -19.76 2.49
N VAL A 113 -5.66 -18.95 2.53
CA VAL A 113 -5.73 -17.53 2.17
C VAL A 113 -6.12 -17.35 0.71
N ALA A 114 -5.54 -18.15 -0.19
CA ALA A 114 -5.89 -18.11 -1.61
C ALA A 114 -7.35 -18.55 -1.85
N VAL A 115 -7.82 -19.55 -1.11
CA VAL A 115 -9.23 -19.97 -1.12
C VAL A 115 -10.13 -18.85 -0.59
N PHE A 116 -9.79 -18.23 0.54
CA PHE A 116 -10.56 -17.13 1.12
C PHE A 116 -10.66 -15.94 0.16
N ALA A 117 -9.57 -15.59 -0.53
CA ALA A 117 -9.58 -14.51 -1.52
C ALA A 117 -10.58 -14.77 -2.65
N GLN A 118 -10.67 -16.01 -3.13
CA GLN A 118 -11.57 -16.39 -4.22
C GLN A 118 -13.02 -16.58 -3.73
N ASP A 119 -13.23 -17.34 -2.67
CA ASP A 119 -14.56 -17.79 -2.26
C ASP A 119 -15.27 -16.76 -1.37
N ASN A 120 -14.53 -16.07 -0.48
CA ASN A 120 -15.13 -15.10 0.44
C ASN A 120 -15.07 -13.68 -0.10
N LEU A 121 -13.94 -13.28 -0.69
CA LEU A 121 -13.77 -11.93 -1.23
C LEU A 121 -14.16 -11.80 -2.71
N GLN A 122 -14.39 -12.92 -3.41
CA GLN A 122 -14.75 -12.93 -4.84
C GLN A 122 -13.68 -12.27 -5.71
N LEU A 123 -12.40 -12.42 -5.33
CA LEU A 123 -11.25 -11.86 -6.02
C LEU A 123 -10.51 -12.96 -6.79
N ALA A 124 -10.50 -12.85 -8.11
CA ALA A 124 -9.73 -13.75 -8.96
C ALA A 124 -8.22 -13.55 -8.76
N GLU A 125 -7.43 -14.62 -8.90
CA GLU A 125 -5.98 -14.50 -8.93
C GLU A 125 -5.54 -13.70 -10.16
N LYS A 126 -4.70 -12.68 -9.92
CA LYS A 126 -4.13 -11.76 -10.91
C LYS A 126 -2.64 -11.52 -10.64
N LYS A 127 -1.93 -12.57 -10.26
CA LYS A 127 -0.50 -12.47 -9.92
C LYS A 127 0.29 -11.81 -11.05
N ASN A 128 1.03 -10.76 -10.71
CA ASN A 128 1.91 -10.05 -11.64
C ASN A 128 3.37 -10.10 -11.13
N PRO A 129 4.15 -11.12 -11.51
CA PRO A 129 5.53 -11.28 -11.06
C PRO A 129 6.41 -10.06 -11.35
N ALA A 130 6.26 -9.44 -12.52
CA ALA A 130 7.03 -8.26 -12.89
C ALA A 130 6.77 -7.06 -11.95
N MET A 131 5.51 -6.87 -11.53
CA MET A 131 5.16 -5.82 -10.56
C MET A 131 5.76 -6.13 -9.17
N ILE A 132 5.66 -7.38 -8.73
CA ILE A 132 6.22 -7.84 -7.45
C ILE A 132 7.73 -7.60 -7.41
N ASP A 133 8.46 -8.06 -8.43
CA ASP A 133 9.91 -7.91 -8.53
C ASP A 133 10.31 -6.42 -8.56
N THR A 134 9.55 -5.60 -9.27
CA THR A 134 9.80 -4.16 -9.36
C THR A 134 9.62 -3.47 -8.01
N VAL A 135 8.57 -3.78 -7.25
CA VAL A 135 8.35 -3.20 -5.91
C VAL A 135 9.46 -3.64 -4.95
N ILE A 136 9.85 -4.92 -4.97
CA ILE A 136 10.95 -5.43 -4.14
C ILE A 136 12.27 -4.75 -4.49
N ALA A 137 12.59 -4.63 -5.79
CA ALA A 137 13.81 -3.98 -6.25
C ALA A 137 13.85 -2.50 -5.86
N GLU A 138 12.72 -1.79 -5.98
CA GLU A 138 12.61 -0.39 -5.58
C GLU A 138 12.78 -0.22 -4.08
N ALA A 139 12.09 -1.04 -3.26
CA ALA A 139 12.23 -1.00 -1.81
C ALA A 139 13.69 -1.27 -1.39
N ASN A 140 14.36 -2.23 -2.01
CA ASN A 140 15.77 -2.53 -1.74
C ASN A 140 16.69 -1.37 -2.13
N ALA A 141 16.46 -0.75 -3.30
CA ALA A 141 17.25 0.40 -3.76
C ALA A 141 17.09 1.61 -2.83
N ALA A 142 15.88 1.84 -2.31
CA ALA A 142 15.57 2.89 -1.35
C ALA A 142 15.89 2.50 0.12
N ASN A 143 16.39 1.29 0.36
CA ASN A 143 16.64 0.74 1.70
C ASN A 143 15.38 0.71 2.61
N ILE A 144 14.21 0.57 2.01
CA ILE A 144 12.92 0.42 2.69
C ILE A 144 12.76 -1.04 3.11
N LYS A 145 12.89 -1.31 4.41
CA LYS A 145 12.78 -2.67 4.98
C LYS A 145 11.45 -2.93 5.67
N PHE A 146 10.75 -1.88 6.07
CA PHE A 146 9.57 -1.95 6.93
C PHE A 146 8.33 -1.50 6.17
N VAL A 147 7.17 -1.87 6.70
CA VAL A 147 5.85 -1.47 6.20
C VAL A 147 4.96 -1.14 7.42
N PRO A 148 4.11 -0.10 7.36
CA PRO A 148 3.98 0.81 6.23
C PRO A 148 5.17 1.78 6.15
N THR A 149 5.56 2.17 4.94
CA THR A 149 6.45 3.31 4.70
C THR A 149 5.79 4.19 3.66
N ILE A 150 5.52 5.43 4.03
CA ILE A 150 4.87 6.43 3.18
C ILE A 150 5.88 7.52 2.85
N VAL A 151 5.87 7.95 1.60
CA VAL A 151 6.75 9.01 1.08
C VAL A 151 5.92 10.06 0.36
N ILE A 152 6.08 11.32 0.78
CA ILE A 152 5.56 12.51 0.09
C ILE A 152 6.71 13.50 -0.07
N GLY A 153 7.25 13.63 -1.28
CA GLY A 153 8.43 14.46 -1.51
C GLY A 153 9.62 13.99 -0.66
N GLU A 154 10.10 14.85 0.24
CA GLU A 154 11.18 14.53 1.19
C GLU A 154 10.67 13.94 2.52
N HIS A 155 9.35 13.96 2.76
CA HIS A 155 8.76 13.45 4.00
C HIS A 155 8.62 11.94 3.92
N ILE A 156 9.23 11.24 4.88
CA ILE A 156 9.14 9.79 5.06
C ILE A 156 8.54 9.52 6.44
N PHE A 157 7.44 8.78 6.49
CA PHE A 157 6.71 8.49 7.73
C PHE A 157 6.00 7.13 7.67
N ASP A 158 5.36 6.77 8.79
CA ASP A 158 4.64 5.51 8.97
C ASP A 158 3.25 5.76 9.60
N GLU A 159 2.62 4.73 10.16
CA GLU A 159 1.27 4.82 10.73
C GLU A 159 1.15 5.70 11.98
N SER A 160 2.28 6.18 12.51
CA SER A 160 2.30 7.07 13.68
C SER A 160 2.02 8.54 13.35
N VAL A 161 1.98 8.90 12.06
CA VAL A 161 1.67 10.27 11.60
C VAL A 161 0.28 10.71 12.08
N THR A 162 0.19 11.95 12.55
CA THR A 162 -1.10 12.56 12.90
C THR A 162 -1.84 13.07 11.67
N THR A 163 -3.15 13.28 11.79
CA THR A 163 -3.95 13.91 10.72
C THR A 163 -3.41 15.30 10.37
N GLU A 164 -3.01 16.08 11.37
CA GLU A 164 -2.44 17.42 11.19
C GLU A 164 -1.12 17.39 10.43
N GLU A 165 -0.20 16.48 10.77
CA GLU A 165 1.07 16.30 10.06
C GLU A 165 0.85 15.86 8.61
N LEU A 166 -0.05 14.90 8.39
CA LEU A 166 -0.39 14.43 7.04
C LEU A 166 -0.95 15.57 6.18
N ILE A 167 -1.83 16.40 6.74
CA ILE A 167 -2.34 17.60 6.06
C ILE A 167 -1.20 18.59 5.75
N SER A 168 -0.29 18.84 6.69
CA SER A 168 0.89 19.68 6.49
C SER A 168 1.74 19.19 5.32
N TYR A 169 2.01 17.88 5.24
CA TYR A 169 2.78 17.29 4.14
C TYR A 169 2.08 17.39 2.79
N ILE A 170 0.74 17.28 2.75
CA ILE A 170 -0.05 17.40 1.51
C ILE A 170 -0.17 18.86 1.06
N GLU A 171 -0.34 19.79 1.99
CA GLU A 171 -0.60 21.21 1.68
C GLU A 171 0.68 22.06 1.61
N GLY A 172 1.84 21.50 2.01
CA GLY A 172 3.12 22.20 2.02
C GLY A 172 3.16 23.35 3.05
N LYS A 173 2.53 23.14 4.21
CA LYS A 173 2.41 24.14 5.29
C LYS A 173 3.26 23.79 6.50
#